data_AF-R7J4K3-F1
#
_entry.id   AF-R7J4K3-F1
#
_cell.length_a   1.000
_cell.length_b   1.000
_cell.length_c   1.000
_cell.angle_alpha   90.00
_cell.angle_beta   90.00
_cell.angle_gamma   90.00
#
_symmetry.space_group_name_H-M   'P 1'
#
loop_
_entity.id
_entity.type
_entity.pdbx_description
1 polymer ?
#
loop_
_entity_poly.entity_id
_entity_poly.type
_entity_poly.pdbx_seq_one_letter_code
_entity_poly.pdbx_strand_id
1 'polypeptide(L)'
;MFEGYVGIRLWSGQLMEDVWFSILFVLFFLFAIHARIHVKSFIKIFRNLGFNTSGKSSNTDLSIYYSKSLHFYLIFQALALSSLAITQEAYYLGFLNNINKEKLLLVVVSTFLSVLIFYLIRRIIYYLLIYTFSRQEVYRQWVIIYNSLISVWGISLYLPVIGMSFLGNYHFWAVCLFIIFYILFRFAIIYKSIRLFYIKKFDLFYLSLYLCAHEILPLLIAYKGFVFLYNFIEKSALWH
;
A
#
# COMPACT_ATOMS: atom_id res chain seq x y z
N MET A 1 -44.88 -36.34 -3.36
CA MET A 1 -45.10 -34.93 -2.98
C MET A 1 -43.76 -34.44 -2.42
N PHE A 2 -43.00 -33.69 -3.22
CA PHE A 2 -41.63 -33.32 -2.91
C PHE A 2 -41.65 -32.24 -1.81
N GLU A 3 -41.11 -32.57 -0.64
CA GLU A 3 -40.74 -31.60 0.38
C GLU A 3 -39.65 -30.69 -0.20
N GLY A 4 -39.98 -29.41 -0.38
CA GLY A 4 -39.03 -28.41 -0.81
C GLY A 4 -37.89 -28.31 0.19
N TYR A 5 -36.67 -28.55 -0.27
CA TYR A 5 -35.46 -28.18 0.46
C TYR A 5 -35.57 -26.70 0.81
N VAL A 6 -35.78 -26.43 2.10
CA VAL A 6 -35.71 -25.09 2.66
C VAL A 6 -34.32 -24.57 2.35
N GLY A 7 -34.25 -23.55 1.48
CA GLY A 7 -32.99 -22.99 1.01
C GLY A 7 -32.06 -22.72 2.17
N ILE A 8 -30.87 -23.31 2.12
CA ILE A 8 -29.76 -22.99 3.03
C ILE A 8 -29.63 -21.47 3.00
N ARG A 9 -29.90 -20.82 4.14
CA ARG A 9 -29.64 -19.39 4.30
C ARG A 9 -28.14 -19.21 4.09
N LEU A 10 -27.74 -18.75 2.91
CA LEU A 10 -26.39 -18.27 2.63
C LEU A 10 -26.05 -17.29 3.76
N TRP A 11 -25.18 -17.74 4.65
CA TRP A 11 -24.75 -16.98 5.81
C TRP A 11 -24.14 -15.67 5.31
N SER A 12 -24.42 -14.55 5.96
CA SER A 12 -23.96 -13.22 5.52
C SER A 12 -22.44 -13.12 5.35
N GLY A 13 -21.66 -13.98 6.03
CA GLY A 13 -20.21 -14.10 5.84
C GLY A 13 -19.82 -14.61 4.46
N GLN A 14 -20.56 -15.58 3.91
CA GLN A 14 -20.20 -16.24 2.65
C GLN A 14 -20.27 -15.29 1.44
N LEU A 15 -21.30 -14.44 1.39
CA LEU A 15 -21.43 -13.46 0.31
C LEU A 15 -20.35 -12.36 0.37
N MET A 16 -19.85 -12.04 1.56
CA MET A 16 -18.74 -11.10 1.71
C MET A 16 -17.42 -11.71 1.29
N GLU A 17 -17.15 -12.95 1.68
CA GLU A 17 -16.01 -13.74 1.21
C GLU A 17 -15.98 -13.84 -0.32
N ASP A 18 -17.14 -14.05 -0.96
CA ASP A 18 -17.27 -14.08 -2.43
C ASP A 18 -16.88 -12.75 -3.10
N VAL A 19 -17.27 -11.60 -2.50
CA VAL A 19 -16.90 -10.27 -3.01
C VAL A 19 -15.39 -10.05 -2.88
N TRP A 20 -14.81 -10.37 -1.72
CA TRP A 20 -13.36 -10.25 -1.50
C TRP A 20 -12.57 -11.13 -2.47
N PHE A 21 -13.02 -12.37 -2.66
CA PHE A 21 -12.43 -13.30 -3.61
C PHE A 21 -12.48 -12.78 -5.04
N SER A 22 -13.65 -12.30 -5.49
CA SER A 22 -13.83 -11.79 -6.85
C SER A 22 -12.89 -10.60 -7.14
N ILE A 23 -12.79 -9.64 -6.21
CA ILE A 23 -11.88 -8.50 -6.36
C ILE A 23 -10.42 -8.97 -6.41
N LEU A 24 -10.01 -9.86 -5.49
CA LEU A 24 -8.66 -10.42 -5.46
C LEU A 24 -8.31 -11.17 -6.74
N PHE A 25 -9.26 -11.96 -7.27
CA PHE A 25 -9.08 -12.72 -8.49
C PHE A 25 -8.89 -11.81 -9.70
N VAL A 26 -9.72 -10.78 -9.85
CA VAL A 26 -9.59 -9.79 -10.93
C VAL A 26 -8.25 -9.04 -10.83
N LEU A 27 -7.84 -8.62 -9.63
CA LEU A 27 -6.54 -8.00 -9.42
C LEU A 27 -5.40 -8.94 -9.80
N PHE A 28 -5.43 -10.19 -9.33
CA PHE A 28 -4.37 -11.16 -9.63
C PHE A 28 -4.28 -11.50 -11.13
N PHE A 29 -5.42 -11.62 -11.81
CA PHE A 29 -5.47 -11.88 -13.24
C PHE A 29 -4.90 -10.72 -14.06
N LEU A 30 -5.30 -9.48 -13.74
CA LEU A 30 -4.76 -8.28 -14.38
C LEU A 30 -3.25 -8.15 -14.12
N PHE A 31 -2.78 -8.52 -12.92
CA PHE A 31 -1.38 -8.55 -12.57
C PHE A 31 -0.60 -9.52 -13.46
N ALA A 32 -1.09 -10.75 -13.63
CA ALA A 32 -0.45 -11.75 -14.47
C ALA A 32 -0.31 -11.28 -15.93
N ILE A 33 -1.35 -10.63 -16.47
CA ILE A 33 -1.32 -10.05 -17.83
C ILE A 33 -0.26 -8.95 -17.92
N HIS A 34 -0.27 -7.97 -17.02
CA HIS A 34 0.67 -6.85 -17.07
C HIS A 34 2.12 -7.29 -16.86
N ALA A 35 2.35 -8.23 -15.93
CA ALA A 35 3.66 -8.81 -15.69
C ALA A 35 4.19 -9.55 -16.93
N ARG A 36 3.33 -10.27 -17.67
CA ARG A 36 3.71 -10.97 -18.91
C ARG A 36 4.03 -10.00 -20.04
N ILE A 37 3.19 -8.98 -20.26
CA ILE A 37 3.39 -7.99 -21.34
C ILE A 37 4.70 -7.22 -21.13
N HIS A 38 5.03 -6.90 -19.87
CA HIS A 38 6.21 -6.10 -19.52
C HIS A 38 7.27 -6.88 -18.73
N VAL A 39 7.50 -8.15 -19.10
CA VAL A 39 8.37 -9.09 -18.35
C VAL A 39 9.78 -8.55 -18.09
N LYS A 40 10.39 -7.83 -19.05
CA LYS A 40 11.72 -7.23 -18.88
C LYS A 40 11.74 -6.17 -17.78
N SER A 41 10.67 -5.37 -17.68
CA SER A 41 10.51 -4.36 -16.62
C SER A 41 10.27 -5.03 -15.28
N PHE A 42 9.42 -6.06 -15.26
CA PHE A 42 9.10 -6.84 -14.07
C PHE A 42 10.35 -7.48 -13.43
N ILE A 43 11.17 -8.18 -14.21
CA ILE A 43 12.43 -8.79 -13.72
C ILE A 43 13.37 -7.71 -13.16
N LYS A 44 13.40 -6.54 -13.79
CA LYS A 44 14.27 -5.45 -13.37
C LYS A 44 13.86 -4.86 -12.02
N ILE A 45 12.58 -4.83 -11.69
CA ILE A 45 12.08 -4.39 -10.39
C ILE A 45 12.72 -5.20 -9.25
N PHE A 46 12.74 -6.53 -9.37
CA PHE A 46 13.38 -7.40 -8.37
C PHE A 46 14.89 -7.24 -8.35
N ARG A 47 15.53 -7.09 -9.51
CA ARG A 47 16.98 -6.86 -9.57
C ARG A 47 17.40 -5.54 -8.91
N ASN A 48 16.57 -4.51 -8.98
CA ASN A 48 16.81 -3.21 -8.34
C ASN A 48 16.72 -3.27 -6.80
N LEU A 49 16.02 -4.25 -6.24
CA LEU A 49 15.97 -4.48 -4.79
C LEU A 49 17.28 -5.06 -4.27
N GLY A 50 17.87 -6.02 -5.00
CA GLY A 50 19.14 -6.64 -4.68
C GLY A 50 20.26 -5.64 -4.37
N PHE A 51 21.09 -5.96 -3.39
CA PHE A 51 22.14 -5.07 -2.89
C PHE A 51 23.26 -4.77 -3.90
N ASN A 52 23.38 -5.59 -4.95
CA ASN A 52 24.41 -5.48 -5.99
C ASN A 52 23.92 -4.67 -7.19
N THR A 53 24.12 -3.37 -7.15
CA THR A 53 24.48 -2.66 -8.39
C THR A 53 25.61 -1.71 -8.07
N SER A 54 26.82 -2.25 -8.20
CA SER A 54 28.07 -1.51 -8.19
C SER A 54 28.06 -0.45 -9.30
N GLY A 55 28.41 0.77 -8.89
CA GLY A 55 29.03 1.84 -9.68
C GLY A 55 28.72 1.97 -11.18
N LYS A 56 28.06 3.08 -11.53
CA LYS A 56 28.08 3.75 -12.85
C LYS A 56 27.26 3.15 -14.00
N SER A 57 27.20 1.84 -14.23
CA SER A 57 26.39 1.26 -15.34
C SER A 57 24.89 1.14 -15.03
N SER A 58 24.51 1.19 -13.75
CA SER A 58 23.12 1.02 -13.30
C SER A 58 22.17 2.14 -13.73
N ASN A 59 22.68 3.38 -13.81
CA ASN A 59 21.84 4.58 -13.88
C ASN A 59 21.26 4.83 -15.29
N THR A 60 21.99 4.47 -16.35
CA THR A 60 21.53 4.53 -17.75
C THR A 60 20.58 3.37 -18.04
N ASP A 61 20.89 2.19 -17.52
CA ASP A 61 20.08 1.00 -17.64
C ASP A 61 18.71 1.16 -16.97
N LEU A 62 18.64 1.85 -15.82
CA LEU A 62 17.41 2.01 -15.03
C LEU A 62 16.23 2.54 -15.86
N SER A 63 16.47 3.49 -16.78
CA SER A 63 15.42 4.07 -17.62
C SER A 63 15.05 3.23 -18.85
N ILE A 64 15.96 2.41 -19.38
CA ILE A 64 15.78 1.74 -20.68
C ILE A 64 14.64 0.70 -20.64
N TYR A 65 14.48 0.00 -19.52
CA TYR A 65 13.47 -1.04 -19.35
C TYR A 65 12.36 -0.64 -18.39
N TYR A 66 12.24 0.64 -18.06
CA TYR A 66 11.19 1.15 -17.17
C TYR A 66 9.90 1.36 -17.96
N SER A 67 8.87 0.52 -17.73
CA SER A 67 7.55 0.71 -18.33
C SER A 67 6.62 1.45 -17.36
N LYS A 68 6.21 2.67 -17.73
CA LYS A 68 5.26 3.47 -16.93
C LYS A 68 3.95 2.73 -16.65
N SER A 69 3.42 2.01 -17.64
CA SER A 69 2.15 1.27 -17.55
C SER A 69 2.17 0.22 -16.42
N LEU A 70 3.17 -0.68 -16.43
CA LEU A 70 3.31 -1.70 -15.39
C LEU A 70 3.43 -1.08 -13.99
N HIS A 71 4.27 -0.05 -13.82
CA HIS A 71 4.43 0.58 -12.51
C HIS A 71 3.15 1.26 -12.04
N PHE A 72 2.42 1.92 -12.94
CA PHE A 72 1.12 2.51 -12.62
C PHE A 72 0.13 1.45 -12.13
N TYR A 73 0.03 0.34 -12.87
CA TYR A 73 -0.82 -0.79 -12.49
C TYR A 73 -0.41 -1.38 -11.13
N LEU A 74 0.89 -1.62 -10.89
CA LEU A 74 1.37 -2.17 -9.63
C LEU A 74 1.16 -1.24 -8.43
N ILE A 75 1.24 0.07 -8.63
CA ILE A 75 0.88 1.06 -7.60
C ILE A 75 -0.62 0.98 -7.31
N PHE A 76 -1.46 0.98 -8.35
CA PHE A 76 -2.90 0.84 -8.20
C PHE A 76 -3.26 -0.43 -7.43
N GLN A 77 -2.66 -1.56 -7.81
CA GLN A 77 -2.84 -2.84 -7.14
C GLN A 77 -2.40 -2.80 -5.67
N ALA A 78 -1.25 -2.19 -5.35
CA ALA A 78 -0.78 -2.05 -3.97
C ALA A 78 -1.78 -1.26 -3.12
N LEU A 79 -2.30 -0.16 -3.65
CA LEU A 79 -3.32 0.65 -2.98
C LEU A 79 -4.62 -0.16 -2.78
N ALA A 80 -5.08 -0.86 -3.81
CA ALA A 80 -6.29 -1.68 -3.75
C ALA A 80 -6.18 -2.82 -2.72
N LEU A 81 -5.05 -3.53 -2.69
CA LEU A 81 -4.81 -4.58 -1.69
C LEU A 81 -4.73 -4.01 -0.27
N SER A 82 -4.11 -2.86 -0.09
CA SER A 82 -4.06 -2.21 1.22
C SER A 82 -5.44 -1.72 1.70
N SER A 83 -6.29 -1.20 0.80
CA SER A 83 -7.67 -0.86 1.17
C SER A 83 -8.50 -2.08 1.51
N LEU A 84 -8.34 -3.18 0.76
CA LEU A 84 -9.03 -4.44 1.05
C LEU A 84 -8.64 -4.97 2.43
N ALA A 85 -7.35 -5.02 2.75
CA ALA A 85 -6.86 -5.45 4.06
C ALA A 85 -7.52 -4.64 5.21
N ILE A 86 -7.57 -3.31 5.08
CA ILE A 86 -8.18 -2.44 6.08
C ILE A 86 -9.68 -2.71 6.22
N THR A 87 -10.39 -2.90 5.10
CA THR A 87 -11.83 -3.21 5.15
C THR A 87 -12.13 -4.59 5.74
N GLN A 88 -11.27 -5.57 5.48
CA GLN A 88 -11.39 -6.91 6.04
C GLN A 88 -11.16 -6.90 7.55
N GLU A 89 -10.13 -6.19 8.02
CA GLU A 89 -9.89 -6.00 9.45
C GLU A 89 -11.05 -5.27 10.13
N ALA A 90 -11.56 -4.20 9.52
CA ALA A 90 -12.71 -3.45 10.05
C ALA A 90 -13.98 -4.32 10.11
N TYR A 91 -14.15 -5.25 9.17
CA TYR A 91 -15.23 -6.22 9.20
C TYR A 91 -15.03 -7.26 10.32
N TYR A 92 -13.83 -7.81 10.44
CA TYR A 92 -13.49 -8.79 11.46
C TYR A 92 -13.71 -8.26 12.89
N LEU A 93 -13.38 -6.98 13.13
CA LEU A 93 -13.63 -6.29 14.40
C LEU A 93 -15.11 -5.95 14.64
N GLY A 94 -15.99 -6.23 13.68
CA GLY A 94 -17.44 -6.06 13.80
C GLY A 94 -17.96 -4.64 13.51
N PHE A 95 -17.11 -3.69 13.13
CA PHE A 95 -17.53 -2.31 12.83
C PHE A 95 -18.50 -2.21 11.64
N LEU A 96 -18.42 -3.17 10.72
CA LEU A 96 -19.21 -3.17 9.48
C LEU A 96 -20.43 -4.11 9.53
N ASN A 97 -20.73 -4.76 10.67
CA ASN A 97 -21.83 -5.73 10.79
C ASN A 97 -23.23 -5.13 10.56
N ASN A 98 -23.42 -3.85 10.86
CA ASN A 98 -24.71 -3.16 10.70
C ASN A 98 -24.90 -2.52 9.31
N ILE A 99 -23.94 -2.66 8.41
CA ILE A 99 -23.97 -2.00 7.11
C ILE A 99 -24.68 -2.89 6.08
N ASN A 100 -25.66 -2.33 5.38
CA ASN A 100 -26.35 -3.04 4.28
C ASN A 100 -25.34 -3.55 3.25
N LYS A 101 -25.58 -4.76 2.73
CA LYS A 101 -24.71 -5.47 1.78
C LYS A 101 -24.38 -4.62 0.53
N GLU A 102 -25.33 -3.81 0.05
CA GLU A 102 -25.15 -2.90 -1.09
C GLU A 102 -24.15 -1.76 -0.82
N LYS A 103 -23.98 -1.39 0.46
CA LYS A 103 -23.08 -0.31 0.88
C LYS A 103 -21.65 -0.79 1.13
N LEU A 104 -21.40 -2.11 1.14
CA LEU A 104 -20.06 -2.66 1.35
C LEU A 104 -19.08 -2.22 0.26
N LEU A 105 -19.49 -2.26 -1.01
CA LEU A 105 -18.67 -1.76 -2.12
C LEU A 105 -18.35 -0.26 -1.95
N LEU A 106 -19.30 0.53 -1.45
CA LEU A 106 -19.08 1.94 -1.16
C LEU A 106 -18.02 2.12 -0.07
N VAL A 107 -18.02 1.30 0.99
CA VAL A 107 -16.98 1.31 2.02
C VAL A 107 -15.61 0.97 1.45
N VAL A 108 -15.52 -0.02 0.56
CA VAL A 108 -14.27 -0.39 -0.12
C VAL A 108 -13.75 0.74 -1.01
N VAL A 109 -14.64 1.37 -1.79
CA VAL A 109 -14.26 2.52 -2.63
C VAL A 109 -13.85 3.72 -1.78
N SER A 110 -14.53 3.97 -0.66
CA SER A 110 -14.20 5.05 0.26
C SER A 110 -12.84 4.87 0.93
N THR A 111 -12.56 3.65 1.41
CA THR A 111 -11.24 3.32 2.00
C THR A 111 -10.14 3.39 0.94
N PHE A 112 -10.38 2.92 -0.29
CA PHE A 112 -9.45 3.09 -1.40
C PHE A 112 -9.15 4.57 -1.70
N LEU A 113 -10.18 5.42 -1.76
CA LEU A 113 -10.01 6.87 -1.96
C LEU A 113 -9.18 7.50 -0.84
N SER A 114 -9.45 7.15 0.41
CA SER A 114 -8.68 7.64 1.56
C SER A 114 -7.21 7.26 1.47
N VAL A 115 -6.91 6.00 1.16
CA VAL A 115 -5.55 5.50 0.97
C VAL A 115 -4.86 6.16 -0.24
N LEU A 116 -5.59 6.39 -1.33
CA LEU A 116 -5.10 7.07 -2.52
C LEU A 116 -4.74 8.53 -2.22
N ILE A 117 -5.59 9.26 -1.51
CA ILE A 117 -5.33 10.65 -1.10
C ILE A 117 -4.07 10.70 -0.22
N PHE A 118 -3.97 9.80 0.75
CA PHE A 118 -2.78 9.71 1.61
C PHE A 118 -1.49 9.44 0.80
N TYR A 119 -1.56 8.54 -0.18
CA TYR A 119 -0.46 8.27 -1.09
C TYR A 119 -0.07 9.51 -1.92
N LEU A 120 -1.05 10.24 -2.46
CA LEU A 120 -0.83 11.45 -3.25
C LEU A 120 -0.18 12.56 -2.42
N ILE A 121 -0.69 12.82 -1.20
CA ILE A 121 -0.12 13.80 -0.29
C ILE A 121 1.35 13.48 -0.02
N ARG A 122 1.67 12.22 0.32
CA ARG A 122 3.06 11.80 0.54
C ARG A 122 3.92 12.02 -0.70
N ARG A 123 3.40 11.69 -1.89
CA ARG A 123 4.11 11.86 -3.16
C ARG A 123 4.37 13.33 -3.48
N ILE A 124 3.45 14.24 -3.15
CA ILE A 124 3.64 15.69 -3.28
C ILE A 124 4.72 16.18 -2.33
N ILE A 125 4.73 15.73 -1.07
CA ILE A 125 5.78 16.12 -0.10
C ILE A 125 7.16 15.67 -0.60
N TYR A 126 7.28 14.42 -1.10
CA TYR A 126 8.54 13.93 -1.67
C TYR A 126 8.98 14.75 -2.88
N TYR A 127 8.04 15.12 -3.75
CA TYR A 127 8.33 15.97 -4.90
C TYR A 127 8.85 17.34 -4.46
N LEU A 128 8.19 18.01 -3.51
CA LEU A 128 8.60 19.32 -3.02
C LEU A 128 9.99 19.29 -2.38
N LEU A 129 10.27 18.31 -1.50
CA LEU A 129 11.57 18.20 -0.85
C LEU A 129 12.72 17.94 -1.83
N ILE A 130 12.49 17.13 -2.87
CA ILE A 130 13.56 16.85 -3.84
C ILE A 130 13.70 18.02 -4.83
N TYR A 131 12.60 18.68 -5.20
CA TYR A 131 12.62 19.85 -6.08
C TYR A 131 13.36 21.04 -5.45
N THR A 132 13.13 21.32 -4.17
CA THR A 132 13.76 22.47 -3.48
C THR A 132 15.26 22.28 -3.27
N PHE A 133 15.71 21.05 -3.01
CA PHE A 133 17.06 20.80 -2.50
C PHE A 133 17.97 19.98 -3.44
N SER A 134 17.45 19.41 -4.52
CA SER A 134 18.20 18.49 -5.37
C SER A 134 17.96 18.72 -6.87
N ARG A 135 18.87 18.17 -7.69
CA ARG A 135 18.78 18.22 -9.15
C ARG A 135 17.71 17.26 -9.69
N GLN A 136 17.11 17.62 -10.82
CA GLN A 136 16.06 16.87 -11.51
C GLN A 136 16.43 15.40 -11.83
N GLU A 137 17.71 15.11 -12.09
CA GLU A 137 18.17 13.74 -12.37
C GLU A 137 18.07 12.81 -11.17
N VAL A 138 18.36 13.32 -9.97
CA VAL A 138 18.27 12.57 -8.71
C VAL A 138 16.80 12.30 -8.39
N TYR A 139 15.91 13.25 -8.66
CA TYR A 139 14.46 13.04 -8.54
C TYR A 139 13.99 11.89 -9.43
N ARG A 140 14.40 11.87 -10.71
CA ARG A 140 14.02 10.79 -11.63
C ARG A 140 14.49 9.42 -11.13
N GLN A 141 15.71 9.34 -10.60
CA GLN A 141 16.23 8.09 -10.02
C GLN A 141 15.45 7.68 -8.77
N TRP A 142 15.17 8.63 -7.88
CA TRP A 142 14.39 8.39 -6.67
C TRP A 142 12.99 7.88 -7.00
N VAL A 143 12.31 8.47 -7.98
CA VAL A 143 10.98 8.02 -8.44
C VAL A 143 11.01 6.58 -8.95
N ILE A 144 12.04 6.18 -9.71
CA ILE A 144 12.15 4.80 -10.22
C ILE A 144 12.38 3.82 -9.06
N ILE A 145 13.23 4.17 -8.09
CA ILE A 145 13.50 3.37 -6.90
C ILE A 145 12.23 3.24 -6.04
N TYR A 146 11.55 4.35 -5.77
CA TYR A 146 10.31 4.39 -5.01
C TYR A 146 9.21 3.56 -5.67
N ASN A 147 9.00 3.73 -6.98
CA ASN A 147 8.02 2.95 -7.74
C ASN A 147 8.37 1.47 -7.79
N SER A 148 9.64 1.09 -7.77
CA SER A 148 10.05 -0.32 -7.70
C SER A 148 9.79 -0.93 -6.32
N LEU A 149 10.05 -0.18 -5.25
CA LEU A 149 9.80 -0.63 -3.87
C LEU A 149 8.30 -0.82 -3.60
N ILE A 150 7.47 0.14 -3.98
CA ILE A 150 6.01 0.03 -3.80
C ILE A 150 5.42 -1.09 -4.66
N SER A 151 5.97 -1.31 -5.85
CA SER A 151 5.61 -2.44 -6.70
C SER A 151 5.86 -3.78 -6.01
N VAL A 152 7.04 -3.98 -5.41
CA VAL A 152 7.33 -5.24 -4.71
C VAL A 152 6.52 -5.39 -3.44
N TRP A 153 6.34 -4.33 -2.67
CA TRP A 153 5.45 -4.37 -1.52
C TRP A 153 4.03 -4.77 -1.95
N GLY A 154 3.47 -4.16 -3.00
CA GLY A 154 2.16 -4.52 -3.53
C GLY A 154 2.04 -5.97 -3.99
N ILE A 155 3.09 -6.55 -4.57
CA ILE A 155 3.12 -7.99 -4.91
C ILE A 155 3.14 -8.84 -3.64
N SER A 156 3.94 -8.45 -2.65
CA SER A 156 4.07 -9.15 -1.36
C SER A 156 2.75 -9.16 -0.58
N LEU A 157 1.91 -8.12 -0.73
CA LEU A 157 0.63 -7.99 -0.03
C LEU A 157 -0.43 -9.00 -0.45
N TYR A 158 -0.30 -9.66 -1.60
CA TYR A 158 -1.25 -10.74 -1.95
C TYR A 158 -1.28 -11.83 -0.87
N LEU A 159 -0.13 -12.18 -0.32
CA LEU A 159 -0.01 -13.25 0.67
C LEU A 159 -0.79 -12.96 1.97
N PRO A 160 -0.58 -11.83 2.67
CA PRO A 160 -1.39 -11.51 3.85
C PRO A 160 -2.86 -11.27 3.54
N VAL A 161 -3.21 -10.62 2.42
CA VAL A 161 -4.62 -10.26 2.13
C VAL A 161 -5.45 -11.50 1.78
N ILE A 162 -4.89 -12.42 0.98
CA ILE A 162 -5.52 -13.74 0.77
C ILE A 162 -5.61 -14.48 2.11
N GLY A 163 -4.59 -14.34 2.96
CA GLY A 163 -4.57 -14.94 4.28
C GLY A 163 -5.71 -14.47 5.17
N MET A 164 -5.97 -13.17 5.19
CA MET A 164 -7.10 -12.57 5.91
C MET A 164 -8.44 -13.08 5.38
N SER A 165 -8.59 -13.23 4.05
CA SER A 165 -9.85 -13.71 3.45
C SER A 165 -10.20 -15.15 3.79
N PHE A 166 -9.22 -16.07 3.80
CA PHE A 166 -9.53 -17.52 3.76
C PHE A 166 -9.02 -18.32 4.95
N LEU A 167 -8.05 -17.84 5.73
CA LEU A 167 -7.45 -18.68 6.77
C LEU A 167 -8.23 -18.71 8.10
N GLY A 168 -9.36 -18.02 8.24
CA GLY A 168 -10.28 -18.08 9.39
C GLY A 168 -9.55 -18.06 10.74
N ASN A 169 -9.25 -19.25 11.27
CA ASN A 169 -8.47 -19.46 12.50
C ASN A 169 -7.08 -18.80 12.52
N TYR A 170 -6.44 -18.57 11.37
CA TYR A 170 -5.13 -17.91 11.30
C TYR A 170 -5.20 -16.45 10.84
N HIS A 171 -6.37 -15.80 10.90
CA HIS A 171 -6.54 -14.39 10.55
C HIS A 171 -5.53 -13.49 11.26
N PHE A 172 -5.32 -13.71 12.57
CA PHE A 172 -4.33 -12.96 13.37
C PHE A 172 -2.91 -13.02 12.77
N TRP A 173 -2.47 -14.20 12.34
CA TRP A 173 -1.15 -14.37 11.73
C TRP A 173 -1.04 -13.63 10.39
N ALA A 174 -2.12 -13.59 9.60
CA ALA A 174 -2.17 -12.83 8.36
C ALA A 174 -2.07 -11.31 8.61
N VAL A 175 -2.72 -10.80 9.66
CA VAL A 175 -2.61 -9.41 10.11
C VAL A 175 -1.19 -9.08 10.56
N CYS A 176 -0.57 -9.93 11.39
CA CYS A 176 0.82 -9.74 11.78
C CYS A 176 1.75 -9.69 10.57
N LEU A 177 1.54 -10.57 9.59
CA LEU A 177 2.33 -10.63 8.36
C LEU A 177 2.16 -9.35 7.53
N PHE A 178 0.94 -8.83 7.41
CA PHE A 178 0.66 -7.54 6.76
C PHE A 178 1.44 -6.39 7.41
N ILE A 179 1.41 -6.31 8.75
CA ILE A 179 2.12 -5.28 9.52
C ILE A 179 3.63 -5.40 9.33
N ILE A 180 4.17 -6.62 9.38
CA ILE A 180 5.61 -6.88 9.17
C ILE A 180 6.04 -6.42 7.76
N PHE A 181 5.29 -6.79 6.71
CA PHE A 181 5.58 -6.36 5.35
C PHE A 181 5.52 -4.85 5.17
N TYR A 182 4.56 -4.18 5.83
CA TYR A 182 4.50 -2.73 5.83
C TYR A 182 5.73 -2.09 6.49
N ILE A 183 6.17 -2.61 7.66
CA ILE A 183 7.36 -2.12 8.36
C ILE A 183 8.62 -2.35 7.52
N LEU A 184 8.80 -3.54 6.94
CA LEU A 184 9.95 -3.85 6.08
C LEU A 184 10.00 -2.94 4.85
N PHE A 185 8.86 -2.68 4.22
CA PHE A 185 8.75 -1.74 3.10
C PHE A 185 9.19 -0.32 3.49
N ARG A 186 8.77 0.15 4.67
CA ARG A 186 9.19 1.46 5.20
C ARG A 186 10.70 1.54 5.39
N PHE A 187 11.29 0.55 6.06
CA PHE A 187 12.75 0.50 6.22
C PHE A 187 13.48 0.44 4.88
N ALA A 188 12.97 -0.30 3.90
CA ALA A 188 13.59 -0.40 2.58
C ALA A 188 13.59 0.95 1.83
N ILE A 189 12.51 1.74 1.93
CA ILE A 189 12.47 3.11 1.38
C ILE A 189 13.50 3.99 2.07
N ILE A 190 13.51 4.01 3.40
CA ILE A 190 14.43 4.86 4.18
C ILE A 190 15.88 4.52 3.81
N TYR A 191 16.24 3.23 3.83
CA TYR A 191 17.58 2.77 3.50
C TYR A 191 18.01 3.17 2.08
N LYS A 192 17.17 2.93 1.06
CA LYS A 192 17.50 3.27 -0.33
C LYS A 192 17.55 4.79 -0.55
N SER A 193 16.68 5.56 0.11
CA SER A 193 16.73 7.02 0.10
C SER A 193 18.05 7.53 0.70
N ILE A 194 18.42 7.09 1.92
CA ILE A 194 19.68 7.49 2.56
C ILE A 194 20.88 7.15 1.68
N ARG A 195 20.93 5.92 1.14
CA ARG A 195 22.02 5.49 0.24
C ARG A 195 22.12 6.39 -1.00
N LEU A 196 20.99 6.78 -1.59
CA LEU A 196 20.98 7.67 -2.77
C LEU A 196 21.54 9.06 -2.46
N PHE A 197 21.15 9.65 -1.33
CA PHE A 197 21.61 10.98 -0.93
C PHE A 197 23.06 11.00 -0.41
N TYR A 198 23.49 9.96 0.31
CA TYR A 198 24.85 9.82 0.81
C TYR A 198 25.88 9.73 -0.34
N ILE A 199 25.60 8.91 -1.35
CA ILE A 199 26.51 8.75 -2.51
C ILE A 199 26.63 10.06 -3.32
N LYS A 200 25.61 10.91 -3.30
CA LYS A 200 25.57 12.17 -4.07
C LYS A 200 26.12 13.38 -3.30
N LYS A 201 26.76 13.18 -2.14
CA LYS A 201 27.40 14.21 -1.31
C LYS A 201 26.44 15.35 -0.90
N PHE A 202 25.25 15.00 -0.40
CA PHE A 202 24.38 15.97 0.25
C PHE A 202 24.69 16.07 1.75
N ASP A 203 24.56 17.27 2.32
CA ASP A 203 24.82 17.55 3.72
C ASP A 203 23.88 16.77 4.66
N LEU A 204 24.39 16.37 5.84
CA LEU A 204 23.64 15.66 6.90
C LEU A 204 22.32 16.36 7.29
N PHE A 205 22.26 17.67 7.12
CA PHE A 205 21.05 18.48 7.32
C PHE A 205 19.88 18.01 6.45
N TYR A 206 20.14 17.62 5.20
CA TYR A 206 19.12 17.15 4.27
C TYR A 206 18.52 15.80 4.70
N LEU A 207 19.37 14.91 5.22
CA LEU A 207 18.95 13.62 5.76
C LEU A 207 18.07 13.83 7.00
N SER A 208 18.46 14.73 7.90
CA SER A 208 17.65 15.09 9.07
C SER A 208 16.28 15.67 8.68
N LEU A 209 16.24 16.60 7.72
CA LEU A 209 14.99 17.20 7.24
C LEU A 209 14.07 16.15 6.58
N TYR A 210 14.64 15.23 5.80
CA TYR A 210 13.90 14.12 5.18
C TYR A 210 13.28 13.19 6.24
N LEU A 211 14.05 12.72 7.22
CA LEU A 211 13.52 11.87 8.30
C LEU A 211 12.42 12.60 9.08
N CYS A 212 12.63 13.87 9.40
CA CYS A 212 11.62 14.66 10.11
C CYS A 212 10.33 14.84 9.31
N ALA A 213 10.42 15.19 8.02
CA ALA A 213 9.24 15.44 7.19
C ALA A 213 8.45 14.16 6.85
N HIS A 214 9.12 13.01 6.73
CA HIS A 214 8.50 11.78 6.21
C HIS A 214 8.21 10.69 7.25
N GLU A 215 8.98 10.64 8.33
CA GLU A 215 8.81 9.64 9.39
C GLU A 215 8.19 10.27 10.65
N ILE A 216 8.75 11.38 11.15
CA ILE A 216 8.33 11.96 12.44
C ILE A 216 7.07 12.80 12.29
N LEU A 217 7.02 13.71 11.31
CA LEU A 217 5.91 14.66 11.14
C LEU A 217 4.57 13.96 10.85
N PRO A 218 4.48 12.93 9.98
CA PRO A 218 3.21 12.25 9.73
C PRO A 218 2.71 11.48 10.95
N LEU A 219 3.61 10.88 11.75
CA LEU A 219 3.25 10.22 13.01
C LEU A 219 2.74 11.24 14.04
N LEU A 220 3.39 12.40 14.13
CA LEU A 220 2.99 13.48 15.03
C LEU A 220 1.63 14.09 14.64
N ILE A 221 1.40 14.31 13.34
CA ILE A 221 0.11 14.78 12.82
C ILE A 221 -0.98 13.74 13.08
N ALA A 222 -0.72 12.45 12.82
CA ALA A 222 -1.69 11.39 13.09
C ALA A 222 -2.04 11.29 14.59
N TYR A 223 -1.04 11.37 15.46
CA TYR A 223 -1.24 11.39 16.92
C TYR A 223 -2.10 12.58 17.36
N LYS A 224 -1.77 13.80 16.91
CA LYS A 224 -2.55 15.00 17.22
C LYS A 224 -3.98 14.93 16.66
N GLY A 225 -4.13 14.38 15.46
CA GLY A 225 -5.45 14.16 14.84
C GLY A 225 -6.29 13.18 15.66
N PHE A 226 -5.69 12.10 16.17
CA PHE A 226 -6.39 11.13 17.01
C PHE A 226 -6.82 11.73 18.35
N VAL A 227 -5.94 12.50 19.01
CA VAL A 227 -6.28 13.23 20.25
C VAL A 227 -7.40 14.25 20.00
N PHE A 228 -7.34 14.97 18.88
CA PHE A 228 -8.39 15.91 18.50
C PHE A 228 -9.74 15.21 18.29
N LEU A 229 -9.75 14.09 17.55
CA LEU A 229 -10.94 13.28 17.33
C LEU A 229 -11.50 12.71 18.64
N TYR A 230 -10.63 12.18 19.50
CA TYR A 230 -11.02 11.67 20.81
C TYR A 230 -11.71 12.77 21.65
N ASN A 231 -11.07 13.93 21.78
CA ASN A 231 -11.63 15.07 22.51
C ASN A 231 -12.93 15.59 21.88
N PHE A 232 -13.07 15.53 20.56
CA PHE A 232 -14.29 15.91 19.85
C PHE A 232 -15.44 14.94 20.13
N ILE A 233 -15.17 13.63 20.08
CA ILE A 233 -16.13 12.58 20.41
C ILE A 233 -16.55 12.68 21.88
N GLU A 234 -15.61 12.85 22.79
CA GLU A 234 -15.89 12.99 24.22
C GLU A 234 -16.75 14.23 24.51
N LYS A 235 -16.41 15.38 23.90
CA LYS A 235 -17.24 16.58 24.01
C LYS A 235 -18.62 16.36 23.42
N SER A 236 -18.73 15.82 22.20
CA SER A 236 -20.04 15.60 21.56
C SER A 236 -20.91 14.56 22.29
N ALA A 237 -20.31 13.60 22.99
CA ALA A 237 -21.01 12.66 23.86
C ALA A 237 -21.50 13.27 25.18
N LEU A 238 -20.92 14.38 25.64
CA LEU A 238 -21.34 15.11 26.85
C LEU A 238 -22.52 16.09 26.64
N TRP A 239 -22.88 16.39 25.38
CA TRP A 239 -24.01 17.28 25.03
C TRP A 239 -25.28 16.51 24.63
N HIS A 240 -25.33 15.19 24.85
CA HIS A 240 -26.50 14.33 24.76
C HIS A 240 -26.80 13.70 26.13
#